data_AF-A0A3N6G6J0-F1
#
_entry.id   AF-A0A3N6G6J0-F1
#
_cell.length_a   1.000
_cell.length_b   1.000
_cell.length_c   1.000
_cell.angle_alpha   90.00
_cell.angle_beta   90.00
_cell.angle_gamma   90.00
#
_symmetry.space_group_name_H-M   'P 1'
#
loop_
_entity.id
_entity.type
_entity.pdbx_description
1 polymer ?
#
loop_
_entity_poly.entity_id
_entity_poly.type
_entity_poly.pdbx_seq_one_letter_code
_entity_poly.pdbx_strand_id
1 'polypeptide(L)'
;MYCHGWEVRDRAIGVLGSFHQALMFRQLSKDVTLFRHAGAELTEEQWEQLAGLGIGVVDGDVGGLDVDERNRLAGVRLVSGGVVPVQELVVSPRFVARAGFLDGLGLTLQEHPMGIGEQVAVDASGFTGVAGVWAAGNASDVMAGVPQAMAAGVSAAAAINMDLLMADARGAAASRAAVPEVDVFSGAMEAEVSRRVLGSRVHGLVDGG
;
A
#
# COMPACT_ATOMS: atom_id res chain seq x y z
N MET A 1 -17.10 6.44 3.23
CA MET A 1 -17.59 7.65 2.54
C MET A 1 -17.06 7.75 1.11
N TYR A 2 -15.76 7.76 0.88
CA TYR A 2 -15.19 8.10 -0.44
C TYR A 2 -15.37 7.06 -1.55
N CYS A 3 -15.68 5.80 -1.22
CA CYS A 3 -15.93 4.75 -2.22
C CYS A 3 -17.40 4.63 -2.62
N HIS A 4 -18.31 4.70 -1.64
CA HIS A 4 -19.75 4.35 -1.81
C HIS A 4 -20.71 5.37 -1.19
N GLY A 5 -20.18 6.47 -0.63
CA GLY A 5 -20.98 7.43 0.12
C GLY A 5 -21.99 8.17 -0.74
N TRP A 6 -21.65 8.44 -1.99
CA TRP A 6 -22.53 9.18 -2.89
C TRP A 6 -23.74 8.35 -3.33
N GLU A 7 -23.54 7.05 -3.55
CA GLU A 7 -24.55 6.08 -3.95
C GLU A 7 -25.64 5.89 -2.88
N VAL A 8 -25.28 6.14 -1.61
CA VAL A 8 -26.13 5.96 -0.44
C VAL A 8 -26.64 7.26 0.17
N ARG A 9 -26.37 8.41 -0.46
CA ARG A 9 -26.86 9.71 0.01
C ARG A 9 -28.39 9.69 0.15
N ASP A 10 -28.89 10.48 1.09
CA ASP A 10 -30.32 10.61 1.42
C ASP A 10 -31.03 9.31 1.84
N ARG A 11 -30.30 8.19 2.06
CA ARG A 11 -30.84 6.94 2.62
C ARG A 11 -30.74 6.92 4.14
N ALA A 12 -31.48 6.02 4.79
CA ALA A 12 -31.30 5.72 6.22
C ALA A 12 -29.98 4.95 6.42
N ILE A 13 -29.01 5.57 7.08
CA ILE A 13 -27.66 5.02 7.26
C ILE A 13 -27.41 4.70 8.74
N GLY A 14 -27.17 3.43 9.02
CA GLY A 14 -26.59 2.98 10.30
C GLY A 14 -25.07 3.12 10.30
N VAL A 15 -24.49 3.53 11.42
CA VAL A 15 -23.04 3.51 11.67
C VAL A 15 -22.76 2.71 12.92
N LEU A 16 -21.88 1.73 12.85
CA LEU A 16 -21.55 0.85 13.96
C LEU A 16 -20.29 1.33 14.70
N GLY A 17 -20.44 1.71 15.97
CA GLY A 17 -19.36 1.95 16.93
C GLY A 17 -18.43 3.14 16.65
N SER A 18 -18.70 3.94 15.62
CA SER A 18 -17.77 4.98 15.14
C SER A 18 -18.41 6.37 15.10
N PHE A 19 -18.10 7.17 16.12
CA PHE A 19 -18.50 8.58 16.20
C PHE A 19 -18.07 9.38 14.97
N HIS A 20 -16.79 9.30 14.59
CA HIS A 20 -16.26 10.05 13.45
C HIS A 20 -16.96 9.68 12.14
N GLN A 21 -17.26 8.40 11.92
CA GLN A 21 -18.01 7.99 10.72
C GLN A 21 -19.45 8.50 10.73
N ALA A 22 -20.12 8.57 11.88
CA ALA A 22 -21.46 9.13 11.98
C ALA A 22 -21.48 10.60 11.53
N LEU A 23 -20.51 11.41 11.99
CA LEU A 23 -20.36 12.80 11.55
C LEU A 23 -20.08 12.91 10.03
N MET A 24 -19.23 12.03 9.50
CA MET A 24 -18.92 12.03 8.07
C MET A 24 -20.14 11.71 7.21
N PHE A 25 -20.88 10.65 7.53
CA PHE A 25 -22.05 10.25 6.75
C PHE A 25 -23.22 11.20 6.89
N ARG A 26 -23.27 11.99 7.98
CA ARG A 26 -24.25 13.08 8.13
C ARG A 26 -24.14 14.19 7.08
N GLN A 27 -23.00 14.32 6.42
CA GLN A 27 -22.82 15.23 5.28
C GLN A 27 -23.54 14.74 4.01
N LEU A 28 -23.90 13.45 3.94
CA LEU A 28 -24.51 12.82 2.76
C LEU A 28 -25.96 12.42 2.98
N SER A 29 -26.35 12.13 4.22
CA SER A 29 -27.74 11.85 4.58
C SER A 29 -28.12 12.62 5.84
N LYS A 30 -29.39 13.01 5.92
CA LYS A 30 -29.99 13.54 7.16
C LYS A 30 -30.43 12.44 8.11
N ASP A 31 -30.60 11.23 7.62
CA ASP A 31 -31.06 10.07 8.37
C ASP A 31 -29.86 9.17 8.71
N VAL A 32 -29.20 9.49 9.82
CA VAL A 32 -28.03 8.77 10.32
C VAL A 32 -28.28 8.33 11.75
N THR A 33 -28.04 7.06 12.03
CA THR A 33 -28.12 6.47 13.37
C THR A 33 -26.78 5.83 13.74
N LEU A 34 -26.20 6.26 14.86
CA LEU A 34 -25.04 5.63 15.48
C LEU A 34 -25.50 4.50 16.42
N PHE A 35 -25.08 3.28 16.13
CA PHE A 35 -25.21 2.13 17.03
C PHE A 35 -23.94 2.04 17.88
N ARG A 36 -24.07 2.12 19.21
CA ARG A 36 -22.90 2.15 20.10
C ARG A 36 -22.08 0.85 20.07
N HIS A 37 -22.74 -0.31 20.12
CA HIS A 37 -22.19 -1.67 20.01
C HIS A 37 -20.70 -1.84 20.37
N ALA A 38 -20.42 -2.10 21.65
CA ALA A 38 -19.07 -2.26 22.20
C ALA A 38 -18.06 -1.14 21.84
N GLY A 39 -18.53 -0.02 21.29
CA GLY A 39 -17.73 1.14 20.95
C GLY A 39 -17.30 1.91 22.19
N ALA A 40 -16.36 2.84 22.00
CA ALA A 40 -15.88 3.68 23.08
C ALA A 40 -17.01 4.50 23.72
N GLU A 41 -16.86 4.79 25.01
CA GLU A 41 -17.73 5.75 25.70
C GLU A 41 -17.64 7.11 25.01
N LEU A 42 -18.81 7.69 24.73
CA LEU A 42 -18.90 9.01 24.12
C LEU A 42 -18.71 10.07 25.20
N THR A 43 -17.90 11.09 24.90
CA THR A 43 -17.77 12.26 25.78
C THR A 43 -19.03 13.13 25.71
N GLU A 44 -19.23 13.98 26.72
CA GLU A 44 -20.33 14.96 26.71
C GLU A 44 -20.32 15.83 25.45
N GLU A 45 -19.15 16.28 25.02
CA GLU A 45 -18.99 17.05 23.79
C GLU A 45 -19.43 16.25 22.55
N GLN A 46 -19.10 14.95 22.49
CA GLN A 46 -19.53 14.10 21.38
C GLN A 46 -21.05 13.90 21.38
N TRP A 47 -21.67 13.74 22.55
CA TRP A 47 -23.13 13.68 22.67
C TRP A 47 -23.80 14.95 22.15
N GLU A 48 -23.32 16.12 22.55
CA GLU A 48 -23.82 17.41 22.08
C GLU A 48 -23.65 17.59 20.56
N GLN A 49 -22.51 17.14 20.00
CA GLN A 49 -22.29 17.19 18.55
C GLN A 49 -23.27 16.28 17.80
N LEU A 50 -23.52 15.05 18.28
CA LEU A 50 -24.51 14.15 17.67
C LEU A 50 -25.91 14.74 17.73
N ALA A 51 -26.32 15.24 18.90
CA ALA A 51 -27.63 15.85 19.11
C ALA A 51 -27.83 17.10 18.25
N GLY A 52 -26.84 18.00 18.22
CA GLY A 52 -26.86 19.22 17.40
C GLY A 52 -26.94 18.95 15.90
N LEU A 53 -26.42 17.81 15.44
CA LEU A 53 -26.53 17.37 14.05
C LEU A 53 -27.79 16.54 13.77
N GLY A 54 -28.57 16.19 14.79
CA GLY A 54 -29.75 15.33 14.69
C GLY A 54 -29.40 13.88 14.32
N ILE A 55 -28.23 13.40 14.73
CA ILE A 55 -27.83 12.00 14.55
C ILE A 55 -28.47 11.18 15.67
N GLY A 56 -29.26 10.17 15.30
CA GLY A 56 -29.83 9.23 16.26
C GLY A 56 -28.75 8.40 16.93
N VAL A 57 -28.92 8.05 18.19
CA VAL A 57 -28.00 7.14 18.90
C VAL A 57 -28.78 6.01 19.51
N VAL A 58 -28.34 4.79 19.23
CA VAL A 58 -28.94 3.56 19.75
C VAL A 58 -27.92 2.90 20.65
N ASP A 59 -28.28 2.76 21.92
CA ASP A 59 -27.48 2.06 22.91
C ASP A 59 -27.78 0.56 22.91
N GLY A 60 -26.79 -0.23 23.33
CA GLY A 60 -26.84 -1.69 23.34
C GLY A 60 -26.15 -2.36 22.16
N ASP A 61 -25.98 -3.68 22.30
CA ASP A 61 -25.27 -4.49 21.33
C ASP A 61 -26.13 -4.89 20.14
N VAL A 62 -25.51 -4.87 18.96
CA VAL A 62 -26.09 -5.39 17.73
C VAL A 62 -25.95 -6.91 17.72
N GLY A 63 -27.08 -7.60 17.57
CA GLY A 63 -27.17 -9.07 17.51
C GLY A 63 -27.33 -9.61 16.09
N GLY A 64 -27.61 -8.77 15.09
CA GLY A 64 -27.67 -9.18 13.70
C GLY A 64 -28.26 -8.13 12.77
N LEU A 65 -28.41 -8.52 11.50
CA LEU A 65 -29.01 -7.69 10.45
C LEU A 65 -30.32 -8.32 9.98
N ASP A 66 -31.26 -7.48 9.58
CA ASP A 66 -32.47 -7.90 8.88
C ASP A 66 -32.36 -7.55 7.40
N VAL A 67 -32.70 -8.53 6.56
CA VAL A 67 -32.73 -8.39 5.12
C VAL A 67 -34.13 -8.66 4.60
N ASP A 68 -34.53 -7.91 3.58
CA ASP A 68 -35.81 -8.12 2.90
C ASP A 68 -35.78 -9.34 1.96
N GLU A 69 -36.92 -9.67 1.36
CA GLU A 69 -37.05 -10.78 0.39
C GLU A 69 -36.16 -10.62 -0.86
N ARG A 70 -35.62 -9.42 -1.10
CA ARG A 70 -34.69 -9.13 -2.20
C ARG A 70 -33.23 -9.09 -1.74
N ASN A 71 -32.95 -9.59 -0.53
CA ASN A 71 -31.63 -9.61 0.08
C ASN A 71 -31.00 -8.22 0.24
N ARG A 72 -31.82 -7.20 0.52
CA ARG A 72 -31.36 -5.84 0.84
C ARG A 72 -31.46 -5.61 2.34
N LEU A 73 -30.50 -4.86 2.89
CA LEU A 73 -30.55 -4.47 4.29
C LEU A 73 -31.83 -3.67 4.57
N ALA A 74 -32.57 -4.09 5.59
CA ALA A 74 -33.82 -3.48 6.03
C ALA A 74 -33.75 -3.01 7.49
N GLY A 75 -32.79 -3.50 8.27
CA GLY A 75 -32.62 -3.07 9.65
C GLY A 75 -31.45 -3.71 10.37
N VAL A 76 -31.16 -3.16 11.55
CA VAL A 76 -30.20 -3.67 12.51
C VAL A 76 -30.97 -4.19 13.72
N ARG A 77 -30.77 -5.46 14.07
CA ARG A 77 -31.37 -6.11 15.23
C ARG A 77 -30.44 -6.01 16.43
N LEU A 78 -30.95 -5.47 17.53
CA LEU A 78 -30.27 -5.43 18.82
C LEU A 78 -30.39 -6.77 19.54
N VAL A 79 -29.44 -7.08 20.42
CA VAL A 79 -29.51 -8.26 21.31
C VAL A 79 -30.74 -8.20 22.22
N SER A 80 -31.22 -7.00 22.55
CA SER A 80 -32.47 -6.79 23.30
C SER A 80 -33.75 -7.18 22.53
N GLY A 81 -33.64 -7.48 21.24
CA GLY A 81 -34.75 -7.88 20.37
C GLY A 81 -35.35 -6.74 19.54
N GLY A 82 -35.02 -5.48 19.85
CA GLY A 82 -35.46 -4.33 19.05
C GLY A 82 -34.82 -4.32 17.66
N VAL A 83 -35.55 -3.81 16.66
CA VAL A 83 -35.04 -3.63 15.29
C VAL A 83 -35.11 -2.15 14.93
N VAL A 84 -33.98 -1.62 14.45
CA VAL A 84 -33.88 -0.24 13.97
C VAL A 84 -33.79 -0.28 12.45
N PRO A 85 -34.77 0.29 11.73
CA PRO A 85 -34.76 0.31 10.27
C PRO A 85 -33.58 1.12 9.74
N VAL A 86 -32.79 0.53 8.87
CA VAL A 86 -31.73 1.19 8.10
C VAL A 86 -31.64 0.54 6.72
N GLN A 87 -31.20 1.31 5.74
CA GLN A 87 -31.01 0.82 4.37
C GLN A 87 -29.55 0.48 4.08
N GLU A 88 -28.63 1.09 4.83
CA GLU A 88 -27.19 0.92 4.67
C GLU A 88 -26.54 0.84 6.05
N LEU A 89 -25.48 0.04 6.19
CA LEU A 89 -24.71 -0.05 7.43
C LEU A 89 -23.23 0.20 7.14
N VAL A 90 -22.67 1.17 7.85
CA VAL A 90 -21.26 1.51 7.82
C VAL A 90 -20.58 0.88 9.02
N VAL A 91 -19.48 0.20 8.76
CA VAL A 91 -18.63 -0.40 9.79
C VAL A 91 -17.22 0.18 9.70
N SER A 92 -16.57 0.32 10.85
CA SER A 92 -15.14 0.57 10.98
C SER A 92 -14.45 -0.73 11.42
N PRO A 93 -14.11 -1.63 10.49
CA PRO A 93 -13.39 -2.84 10.86
C PRO A 93 -11.97 -2.51 11.29
N ARG A 94 -11.33 -3.42 12.02
CA ARG A 94 -9.87 -3.44 12.14
C ARG A 94 -9.29 -3.95 10.83
N PHE A 95 -8.46 -3.16 10.16
CA PHE A 95 -7.89 -3.50 8.86
C PHE A 95 -6.57 -4.25 9.03
N VAL A 96 -6.51 -5.53 8.69
CA VAL A 96 -5.28 -6.33 8.81
C VAL A 96 -4.78 -6.68 7.42
N ALA A 97 -3.59 -6.20 7.06
CA ALA A 97 -2.94 -6.55 5.81
C ALA A 97 -2.71 -8.07 5.75
N ARG A 98 -3.06 -8.67 4.60
CA ARG A 98 -2.85 -10.12 4.37
C ARG A 98 -1.38 -10.39 4.07
N ALA A 99 -0.54 -10.41 5.10
CA ALA A 99 0.91 -10.50 4.94
C ALA A 99 1.58 -11.62 5.75
N GLY A 100 0.83 -12.49 6.44
CA GLY A 100 1.42 -13.58 7.25
C GLY A 100 2.27 -14.58 6.46
N PHE A 101 2.19 -14.59 5.13
CA PHE A 101 3.10 -15.39 4.29
C PHE A 101 4.53 -14.82 4.26
N LEU A 102 4.75 -13.60 4.76
CA LEU A 102 6.05 -12.93 4.82
C LEU A 102 6.82 -13.21 6.13
N ASP A 103 6.21 -13.89 7.09
CA ASP A 103 6.84 -14.22 8.39
C ASP A 103 8.17 -14.97 8.21
N GLY A 104 8.24 -15.86 7.21
CA GLY A 104 9.46 -16.61 6.87
C GLY A 104 10.61 -15.73 6.33
N LEU A 105 10.31 -14.49 5.93
CA LEU A 105 11.29 -13.49 5.50
C LEU A 105 11.68 -12.53 6.65
N GLY A 106 11.17 -12.75 7.86
CA GLY A 106 11.40 -11.88 9.01
C GLY A 106 10.60 -10.57 8.97
N LEU A 107 9.60 -10.48 8.09
CA LEU A 107 8.72 -9.31 8.00
C LEU A 107 7.51 -9.53 8.88
N THR A 108 7.33 -8.66 9.86
CA THR A 108 6.14 -8.63 10.72
C THR A 108 5.26 -7.44 10.37
N LEU A 109 3.97 -7.58 10.62
CA LEU A 109 3.05 -6.46 10.56
C LEU A 109 3.29 -5.51 11.74
N GLN A 110 3.11 -4.22 11.48
CA GLN A 110 3.16 -3.17 12.49
C GLN A 110 1.77 -2.54 12.65
N GLU A 111 1.46 -2.15 13.88
CA GLU A 111 0.25 -1.39 14.18
C GLU A 111 0.23 -0.08 13.39
N HIS A 112 -0.88 0.20 12.72
CA HIS A 112 -1.10 1.48 12.06
C HIS A 112 -1.11 2.58 13.14
N PRO A 113 -0.48 3.75 12.95
CA PRO A 113 -0.37 4.80 13.98
C PRO A 113 -1.70 5.27 14.60
N MET A 114 -2.80 5.15 13.84
CA MET A 114 -4.17 5.45 14.30
C MET A 114 -4.87 4.29 15.04
N GLY A 115 -4.21 3.15 15.28
CA GLY A 115 -4.79 1.97 15.96
C GLY A 115 -5.89 1.24 15.17
N ILE A 116 -6.02 1.52 13.87
CA ILE A 116 -7.11 1.03 13.02
C ILE A 116 -6.81 -0.32 12.36
N GLY A 117 -5.64 -0.90 12.61
CA GLY A 117 -5.18 -2.02 11.81
C GLY A 117 -3.70 -2.29 11.88
N GLU A 118 -3.26 -3.22 11.03
CA GLU A 118 -1.89 -3.72 10.96
C GLU A 118 -1.44 -3.78 9.50
N GLN A 119 -0.21 -3.33 9.22
CA GLN A 119 0.34 -3.24 7.87
C GLN A 119 1.84 -3.52 7.82
N VAL A 120 2.36 -3.84 6.63
CA VAL A 120 3.80 -4.03 6.40
C VAL A 120 4.50 -2.68 6.50
N ALA A 121 5.53 -2.61 7.32
CA ALA A 121 6.37 -1.42 7.42
C ALA A 121 7.21 -1.25 6.16
N VAL A 122 7.16 -0.05 5.58
CA VAL A 122 7.94 0.30 4.40
C VAL A 122 8.46 1.74 4.50
N ASP A 123 9.55 2.02 3.79
CA ASP A 123 9.92 3.40 3.50
C ASP A 123 9.08 4.01 2.36
N ALA A 124 9.37 5.26 1.98
CA ALA A 124 8.62 5.97 0.93
C ALA A 124 8.71 5.31 -0.46
N SER A 125 9.71 4.45 -0.69
CA SER A 125 9.86 3.67 -1.92
C SER A 125 9.11 2.34 -1.89
N GLY A 126 8.57 1.94 -0.73
CA GLY A 126 7.99 0.63 -0.52
C GLY A 126 8.98 -0.41 0.00
N PHE A 127 10.22 -0.03 0.32
CA PHE A 127 11.23 -0.99 0.77
C PHE A 127 10.95 -1.44 2.20
N THR A 128 10.95 -2.76 2.42
CA THR A 128 10.55 -3.37 3.70
C THR A 128 11.67 -3.47 4.73
N GLY A 129 12.91 -3.13 4.36
CA GLY A 129 14.10 -3.41 5.15
C GLY A 129 14.74 -4.78 4.86
N VAL A 130 14.01 -5.69 4.20
CA VAL A 130 14.54 -6.98 3.74
C VAL A 130 14.98 -6.86 2.28
N ALA A 131 16.25 -7.18 2.01
CA ALA A 131 16.83 -7.11 0.68
C ALA A 131 16.00 -7.90 -0.35
N GLY A 132 15.68 -7.27 -1.48
CA GLY A 132 14.86 -7.89 -2.52
C GLY A 132 13.35 -7.81 -2.28
N VAL A 133 12.88 -7.21 -1.19
CA VAL A 133 11.45 -7.22 -0.81
C VAL A 133 10.89 -5.80 -0.67
N TRP A 134 9.90 -5.50 -1.49
CA TRP A 134 9.08 -4.28 -1.45
C TRP A 134 7.61 -4.62 -1.25
N ALA A 135 6.87 -3.72 -0.62
CA ALA A 135 5.41 -3.80 -0.49
C ALA A 135 4.76 -2.49 -0.95
N ALA A 136 3.54 -2.61 -1.49
CA ALA A 136 2.76 -1.48 -1.99
C ALA A 136 1.25 -1.74 -1.82
N GLY A 137 0.46 -0.67 -1.90
CA GLY A 137 -1.00 -0.73 -1.75
C GLY A 137 -1.43 -1.10 -0.33
N ASN A 138 -2.56 -1.80 -0.19
CA ASN A 138 -3.10 -2.10 1.14
C ASN A 138 -2.26 -3.06 1.98
N ALA A 139 -1.23 -3.67 1.41
CA ALA A 139 -0.24 -4.40 2.21
C ALA A 139 0.59 -3.46 3.08
N SER A 140 0.90 -2.24 2.59
CA SER A 140 1.76 -1.25 3.26
C SER A 140 1.01 0.00 3.73
N ASP A 141 -0.20 0.25 3.24
CA ASP A 141 -1.12 1.30 3.69
C ASP A 141 -2.57 0.79 3.64
N VAL A 142 -3.09 0.32 4.78
CA VAL A 142 -4.44 -0.27 4.87
C VAL A 142 -5.57 0.71 4.54
N MET A 143 -5.29 2.01 4.48
CA MET A 143 -6.27 3.05 4.13
C MET A 143 -6.15 3.53 2.68
N ALA A 144 -5.15 3.04 1.93
CA ALA A 144 -4.95 3.44 0.54
C ALA A 144 -6.17 3.09 -0.33
N GLY A 145 -6.76 4.10 -0.95
CA GLY A 145 -7.68 3.91 -2.07
C GLY A 145 -6.94 3.40 -3.31
N VAL A 146 -7.70 3.02 -4.34
CA VAL A 146 -7.12 2.49 -5.59
C VAL A 146 -6.04 3.42 -6.19
N PRO A 147 -6.25 4.74 -6.32
CA PRO A 147 -5.21 5.62 -6.88
C PRO A 147 -3.93 5.67 -6.03
N GLN A 148 -4.07 5.70 -4.70
CA GLN A 148 -2.93 5.69 -3.77
C GLN A 148 -2.15 4.37 -3.88
N ALA A 149 -2.87 3.25 -3.93
CA ALA A 149 -2.25 1.94 -4.11
C ALA A 149 -1.51 1.81 -5.44
N MET A 150 -2.08 2.36 -6.52
CA MET A 150 -1.42 2.43 -7.83
C MET A 150 -0.15 3.26 -7.77
N ALA A 151 -0.20 4.44 -7.15
CA ALA A 151 0.97 5.30 -6.99
C ALA A 151 2.09 4.61 -6.19
N ALA A 152 1.74 3.95 -5.08
CA ALA A 152 2.69 3.15 -4.30
C ALA A 152 3.33 2.03 -5.14
N GLY A 153 2.55 1.37 -6.00
CA GLY A 153 3.07 0.36 -6.93
C GLY A 153 4.09 0.91 -7.91
N VAL A 154 3.88 2.12 -8.45
CA VAL A 154 4.84 2.79 -9.34
C VAL A 154 6.14 3.11 -8.59
N SER A 155 6.05 3.63 -7.36
CA SER A 155 7.23 3.91 -6.53
C SER A 155 8.06 2.64 -6.25
N ALA A 156 7.40 1.56 -5.86
CA ALA A 156 8.05 0.27 -5.62
C ALA A 156 8.69 -0.30 -6.89
N ALA A 157 8.00 -0.23 -8.03
CA ALA A 157 8.55 -0.70 -9.31
C ALA A 157 9.80 0.09 -9.73
N ALA A 158 9.81 1.41 -9.55
CA ALA A 158 10.97 2.25 -9.83
C ALA A 158 12.15 1.89 -8.92
N ALA A 159 11.91 1.67 -7.62
CA ALA A 159 12.93 1.26 -6.66
C ALA A 159 13.53 -0.11 -6.98
N ILE A 160 12.68 -1.10 -7.29
CA ILE A 160 13.10 -2.43 -7.73
C ILE A 160 13.96 -2.34 -8.98
N ASN A 161 13.53 -1.57 -9.99
CA ASN A 161 14.30 -1.40 -11.21
C ASN A 161 15.68 -0.78 -10.95
N MET A 162 15.76 0.22 -10.08
CA MET A 162 17.04 0.83 -9.70
C MET A 162 17.95 -0.13 -8.95
N ASP A 163 17.41 -0.97 -8.06
CA ASP A 163 18.18 -1.98 -7.33
C ASP A 163 18.77 -3.03 -8.30
N LEU A 164 17.95 -3.54 -9.22
CA LEU A 164 18.38 -4.48 -10.26
C LEU A 164 19.45 -3.86 -11.17
N LEU A 165 19.24 -2.64 -11.64
CA LEU A 165 20.21 -1.93 -12.48
C LEU A 165 21.56 -1.78 -11.77
N MET A 166 21.56 -1.46 -10.47
CA MET A 166 22.80 -1.34 -9.69
C MET A 166 23.46 -2.70 -9.44
N ALA A 167 22.67 -3.77 -9.27
CA ALA A 167 23.19 -5.13 -9.20
C ALA A 167 23.88 -5.54 -10.50
N ASP A 168 23.27 -5.26 -11.65
CA ASP A 168 23.85 -5.50 -12.98
C ASP A 168 25.15 -4.72 -13.18
N ALA A 169 25.16 -3.44 -12.82
CA ALA A 169 26.35 -2.60 -12.91
C ALA A 169 27.51 -3.13 -12.06
N ARG A 170 27.23 -3.57 -10.82
CA ARG A 170 28.23 -4.22 -9.95
C ARG A 170 28.74 -5.53 -10.53
N GLY A 171 27.84 -6.36 -11.08
CA GLY A 171 28.19 -7.62 -11.72
C GLY A 171 29.07 -7.43 -12.96
N ALA A 172 28.76 -6.44 -13.80
CA ALA A 172 29.55 -6.08 -14.97
C ALA A 172 30.94 -5.55 -14.58
N ALA A 173 31.02 -4.68 -13.57
CA ALA A 173 32.29 -4.16 -13.07
C ALA A 173 33.19 -5.28 -12.49
N ALA A 174 32.63 -6.18 -11.69
CA ALA A 174 33.35 -7.33 -11.14
C ALA A 174 33.83 -8.27 -12.25
N SER A 175 32.99 -8.53 -13.25
CA SER A 175 33.36 -9.36 -14.41
C SER A 175 34.52 -8.75 -15.19
N ARG A 176 34.51 -7.43 -15.43
CA ARG A 176 35.60 -6.73 -16.12
C ARG A 176 36.91 -6.76 -15.33
N ALA A 177 36.85 -6.57 -14.01
CA ALA A 177 38.03 -6.62 -13.15
C ALA A 177 38.63 -8.02 -13.01
N ALA A 178 37.82 -9.06 -13.16
CA ALA A 178 38.26 -10.45 -13.13
C ALA A 178 38.90 -10.94 -14.45
N VAL A 179 38.70 -10.21 -15.55
CA VAL A 179 39.50 -10.43 -16.78
C VAL A 179 40.93 -9.99 -16.45
N PRO A 180 41.94 -10.90 -16.52
CA PRO A 180 43.32 -10.50 -16.31
C PRO A 180 43.66 -9.34 -17.22
N GLU A 181 44.56 -8.47 -16.79
CA GLU A 181 45.18 -7.42 -17.60
C GLU A 181 46.04 -8.09 -18.70
N VAL A 182 45.41 -8.85 -19.60
CA VAL A 182 45.96 -9.11 -20.91
C VAL A 182 45.84 -7.77 -21.58
N ASP A 183 46.98 -7.20 -21.87
CA ASP A 183 47.14 -5.85 -22.35
C ASP A 183 46.62 -5.76 -23.79
N VAL A 184 45.28 -5.79 -23.95
CA VAL A 184 44.56 -5.88 -25.23
C VAL A 184 44.90 -4.68 -26.11
N PHE A 185 45.48 -3.62 -25.54
CA PHE A 185 46.08 -2.51 -26.27
C PHE A 185 47.31 -1.95 -25.51
N SER A 186 48.33 -2.77 -25.28
CA SER A 186 49.62 -2.24 -24.83
C SER A 186 50.38 -1.57 -25.95
N GLY A 187 51.26 -0.63 -25.59
CA GLY A 187 52.38 -0.23 -26.44
C GLY A 187 53.28 -1.42 -26.86
N ALA A 188 53.41 -2.45 -26.01
CA ALA A 188 54.08 -3.71 -26.36
C ALA A 188 53.33 -4.51 -27.46
N MET A 189 51.99 -4.61 -27.37
CA MET A 189 51.18 -5.24 -28.42
C MET A 189 51.19 -4.42 -29.72
N GLU A 190 51.11 -3.10 -29.63
CA GLU A 190 51.22 -2.17 -30.77
C GLU A 190 52.60 -2.24 -31.44
N ALA A 191 53.69 -2.33 -30.66
CA ALA A 191 55.04 -2.51 -31.17
C ALA A 191 55.23 -3.89 -31.85
N GLU A 192 54.61 -4.94 -31.34
CA GLU A 192 54.62 -6.27 -31.95
C GLU A 192 53.80 -6.31 -33.25
N VAL A 193 52.61 -5.71 -33.28
CA VAL A 193 51.81 -5.56 -34.50
C VAL A 193 52.56 -4.73 -35.53
N SER A 194 53.16 -3.61 -35.13
CA SER A 194 53.96 -2.76 -36.01
C SER A 194 55.16 -3.52 -36.61
N ARG A 195 55.88 -4.32 -35.82
CA ARG A 195 56.96 -5.19 -36.34
C ARG A 195 56.46 -6.22 -37.35
N ARG A 196 55.31 -6.85 -37.08
CA ARG A 196 54.74 -7.86 -38.01
C ARG A 196 54.21 -7.24 -39.30
N VAL A 197 53.59 -6.07 -39.23
CA VAL A 197 53.02 -5.37 -40.38
C VAL A 197 54.10 -4.69 -41.23
N LEU A 198 55.11 -4.09 -40.61
CA LEU A 198 56.21 -3.42 -41.31
C LEU A 198 57.29 -4.41 -41.79
N GLY A 199 57.40 -5.60 -41.19
CA GLY A 199 58.45 -6.56 -41.51
C GLY A 199 59.85 -5.95 -41.35
N SER A 200 60.70 -6.04 -42.38
CA SER A 200 62.03 -5.40 -42.42
C SER A 200 62.01 -3.91 -42.81
N ARG A 201 60.84 -3.32 -43.09
CA ARG A 201 60.71 -1.93 -43.55
C ARG A 201 60.66 -0.95 -42.38
N VAL A 202 61.77 -0.82 -41.65
CA VAL A 202 61.81 0.03 -40.46
C VAL A 202 61.82 1.54 -40.80
N HIS A 203 62.10 1.93 -42.06
CA HIS A 203 62.20 3.33 -42.48
C HIS A 203 61.42 3.70 -43.75
N GLY A 204 60.45 2.90 -44.18
CA GLY A 204 59.59 3.23 -45.33
C GLY A 204 60.30 3.32 -46.68
N LEU A 205 61.55 2.86 -46.77
CA LEU A 205 62.27 2.74 -48.04
C LEU A 205 62.11 1.31 -48.55
N VAL A 206 61.59 1.18 -49.75
CA VAL A 206 61.65 -0.06 -50.51
C VAL A 206 63.09 -0.18 -50.99
N ASP A 207 63.81 -1.21 -50.54
CA ASP A 207 65.09 -1.55 -51.18
C ASP A 207 64.78 -1.88 -52.64
N GLY A 208 65.08 -0.93 -53.52
CA GLY A 208 64.94 -1.07 -54.96
C GLY A 208 66.05 -1.96 -55.50
N GLY A 209 65.65 -2.99 -56.26
CA GLY A 209 66.49 -3.92 -57.00
C GLY A 209 65.66 -5.06 -57.53
#